data_AF-A0A4P6YWZ7-F1
#
_entry.id   AF-A0A4P6YWZ7-F1
#
_cell.length_a   1.000
_cell.length_b   1.000
_cell.length_c   1.000
_cell.angle_alpha   90.00
_cell.angle_beta   90.00
_cell.angle_gamma   90.00
#
_symmetry.space_group_name_H-M   'P 1'
#
loop_
_entity.id
_entity.type
_entity.pdbx_description
1 polymer ?
#
loop_
_entity_poly.entity_id
_entity_poly.type
_entity_poly.pdbx_seq_one_letter_code
_entity_poly.pdbx_strand_id
1 'polypeptide(L)'
;MKQQAIKKIVIAATAILTLGATISSVSASTIASTGTSSKTATAKGWSFGVKAQPRITEMSKYVQVLAHQIKRYNQVAPKMWPNNKEINQYALLNDVEDHRAWLITPTGQVTQLTRQQLLAFKLPFLDTNIPAAVAAQIPAKELAMMKNMPLKQSGYWSQFKMKYAGKHISGGYFNVSNKELKNTNNYKRYPHLGTYDVFITYAHEMFHSITQANWKTPKHQVNVQGSERMKDTKARAKTLQLVDQLRQAVVDGKKSSLLAALATYKDYKKEFPSDYKAGFMYNRAEGTAYYYELHTSLMSAYPNKIHNSKDVTRALKTILKQYRLDYLDTGAVAGSYNIGAFAGILLDQQAKQQHISPNIWKEYMGKHAHTNPIDYLAKHTHAKLPKPKKTMSVKQYKALQKKIYAYKHLKG
;
A
#
# COMPACT_ATOMS: atom_id res chain seq x y z
N MET A 1 40.14 -39.97 -57.72
CA MET A 1 41.35 -39.41 -58.37
C MET A 1 41.34 -37.91 -58.10
N LYS A 2 42.24 -37.42 -57.23
CA LYS A 2 43.40 -36.56 -57.60
C LYS A 2 42.91 -35.25 -58.28
N GLN A 3 43.16 -34.03 -57.80
CA GLN A 3 44.37 -33.52 -57.16
C GLN A 3 44.17 -32.07 -56.66
N GLN A 4 44.81 -31.77 -55.52
CA GLN A 4 45.62 -30.57 -55.19
C GLN A 4 44.96 -29.18 -55.07
N ALA A 5 45.03 -28.48 -53.93
CA ALA A 5 46.14 -27.99 -53.09
C ALA A 5 46.38 -26.47 -53.30
N ILE A 6 45.90 -25.61 -52.37
CA ILE A 6 46.66 -24.87 -51.33
C ILE A 6 47.73 -23.89 -51.88
N LYS A 7 47.57 -22.57 -51.61
CA LYS A 7 48.48 -21.73 -50.76
C LYS A 7 48.14 -20.21 -50.73
N LYS A 8 48.07 -19.70 -49.48
CA LYS A 8 48.59 -18.42 -48.91
C LYS A 8 47.85 -17.08 -49.22
N ILE A 9 47.38 -16.28 -48.23
CA ILE A 9 48.07 -15.38 -47.25
C ILE A 9 48.75 -14.20 -48.02
N VAL A 10 48.55 -12.88 -47.82
CA VAL A 10 48.08 -12.03 -46.70
C VAL A 10 47.85 -10.55 -47.13
N ILE A 11 47.09 -9.77 -46.32
CA ILE A 11 47.06 -8.30 -46.08
C ILE A 11 46.69 -7.32 -47.24
N ALA A 12 45.61 -6.54 -47.04
CA ALA A 12 45.66 -5.08 -46.88
C ALA A 12 44.27 -4.48 -46.61
N ALA A 13 44.20 -3.62 -45.60
CA ALA A 13 43.05 -2.81 -45.25
C ALA A 13 42.78 -1.74 -46.31
N THR A 14 41.50 -1.36 -46.51
CA THR A 14 41.01 0.03 -46.42
C THR A 14 39.47 -0.02 -46.49
N ALA A 15 38.83 0.68 -45.56
CA ALA A 15 37.38 0.78 -45.41
C ALA A 15 36.76 1.65 -46.52
N ILE A 16 35.47 1.42 -46.83
CA ILE A 16 34.36 2.41 -46.71
C ILE A 16 33.06 1.88 -47.36
N LEU A 17 32.02 1.87 -46.51
CA LEU A 17 30.57 1.92 -46.74
C LEU A 17 29.89 1.03 -47.80
N THR A 18 29.24 -0.01 -47.28
CA THR A 18 28.07 -0.70 -47.83
C THR A 18 26.77 0.10 -47.63
N LEU A 19 26.00 0.26 -48.70
CA LEU A 19 24.58 0.62 -48.68
C LEU A 19 23.80 -0.47 -49.43
N GLY A 20 23.19 -1.38 -48.66
CA GLY A 20 22.33 -2.46 -49.16
C GLY A 20 21.27 -2.75 -48.10
N ALA A 21 20.02 -2.44 -48.42
CA ALA A 21 18.87 -2.42 -47.52
C ALA A 21 18.52 -3.79 -46.93
N THR A 22 18.10 -3.82 -45.65
CA THR A 22 17.15 -4.81 -45.13
C THR A 22 16.51 -4.35 -43.81
N ILE A 23 15.18 -4.37 -43.78
CA ILE A 23 14.30 -4.74 -42.65
C ILE A 23 14.73 -4.20 -41.28
N SER A 24 14.27 -2.99 -40.93
CA SER A 24 14.36 -2.49 -39.55
C SER A 24 13.27 -3.14 -38.69
N SER A 25 13.71 -4.20 -38.01
CA SER A 25 13.11 -4.78 -36.82
C SER A 25 12.73 -3.72 -35.78
N VAL A 26 11.63 -3.99 -35.09
CA VAL A 26 11.14 -3.28 -33.91
C VAL A 26 12.23 -3.29 -32.86
N SER A 27 12.95 -2.18 -32.73
CA SER A 27 13.93 -1.99 -31.68
C SER A 27 13.20 -1.87 -30.34
N ALA A 28 13.50 -2.83 -29.47
CA ALA A 28 13.24 -2.78 -28.05
C ALA A 28 13.99 -1.58 -27.45
N SER A 29 13.37 -0.40 -27.48
CA SER A 29 13.90 0.79 -26.83
C SER A 29 13.69 0.68 -25.31
N THR A 30 14.76 0.24 -24.66
CA THR A 30 15.31 0.90 -23.46
C THR A 30 14.55 0.70 -22.15
N ILE A 31 14.67 -0.51 -21.58
CA ILE A 31 14.81 -0.65 -20.12
C ILE A 31 16.25 -0.23 -19.80
N ALA A 32 16.50 1.09 -19.74
CA ALA A 32 17.75 1.59 -19.19
C ALA A 32 17.77 1.30 -17.70
N SER A 33 18.77 0.54 -17.29
CA SER A 33 19.27 0.52 -15.92
C SER A 33 19.69 1.93 -15.52
N THR A 34 19.03 2.51 -14.53
CA THR A 34 19.60 3.61 -13.75
C THR A 34 19.77 3.12 -12.33
N GLY A 35 20.94 2.52 -12.07
CA GLY A 35 21.63 2.85 -10.84
C GLY A 35 21.93 4.36 -10.83
N THR A 36 22.01 4.91 -9.61
CA THR A 36 22.40 6.28 -9.27
C THR A 36 21.44 7.45 -9.60
N SER A 37 21.03 8.10 -8.51
CA SER A 37 20.41 9.44 -8.38
C SER A 37 18.98 9.61 -8.93
N SER A 38 18.01 9.69 -8.02
CA SER A 38 16.69 10.25 -8.33
C SER A 38 16.84 11.75 -8.63
N LYS A 39 17.05 12.13 -9.90
CA LYS A 39 16.78 13.51 -10.32
C LYS A 39 15.28 13.72 -10.23
N THR A 40 14.89 14.51 -9.23
CA THR A 40 13.50 14.74 -8.85
C THR A 40 13.06 16.03 -9.50
N ALA A 41 11.94 16.04 -10.21
CA ALA A 41 11.23 17.27 -10.51
C ALA A 41 10.61 17.78 -9.20
N THR A 42 11.39 18.52 -8.41
CA THR A 42 10.92 19.27 -7.25
C THR A 42 10.27 20.55 -7.75
N ALA A 43 8.94 20.59 -7.76
CA ALA A 43 8.28 21.88 -7.61
C ALA A 43 8.68 22.42 -6.22
N LYS A 44 9.34 23.58 -6.16
CA LYS A 44 9.78 24.23 -4.91
C LYS A 44 8.67 24.13 -3.86
N GLY A 45 8.93 23.45 -2.73
CA GLY A 45 7.99 23.28 -1.61
C GLY A 45 7.14 22.00 -1.56
N TRP A 46 7.06 21.19 -2.63
CA TRP A 46 6.16 20.02 -2.69
C TRP A 46 6.89 18.66 -2.67
N SER A 47 7.54 18.36 -1.55
CA SER A 47 8.22 17.08 -1.28
C SER A 47 7.44 16.20 -0.26
N PHE A 48 7.48 14.89 -0.47
CA PHE A 48 6.88 13.85 0.39
C PHE A 48 7.86 12.69 0.63
N GLY A 49 7.56 11.89 1.63
CA GLY A 49 8.31 10.68 1.97
C GLY A 49 9.56 10.95 2.78
N VAL A 50 10.48 9.99 2.73
CA VAL A 50 11.72 9.95 3.52
C VAL A 50 12.66 11.13 3.27
N LYS A 51 12.48 11.83 2.16
CA LYS A 51 13.26 13.04 1.82
C LYS A 51 12.61 14.33 2.32
N ALA A 52 11.36 14.27 2.76
CA ALA A 52 10.57 15.43 3.20
C ALA A 52 10.30 15.44 4.70
N GLN A 53 10.54 14.32 5.39
CA GLN A 53 10.39 14.16 6.82
C GLN A 53 11.74 13.77 7.43
N PRO A 54 12.09 14.27 8.62
CA PRO A 54 13.29 13.84 9.31
C PRO A 54 13.20 12.35 9.66
N ARG A 55 14.33 11.64 9.56
CA ARG A 55 14.41 10.25 9.99
C ARG A 55 14.32 10.19 11.51
N ILE A 56 13.32 9.47 12.03
CA ILE A 56 13.13 9.27 13.47
C ILE A 56 13.67 7.89 13.86
N THR A 57 14.69 7.86 14.72
CA THR A 57 15.35 6.62 15.16
C THR A 57 15.22 6.35 16.66
N GLU A 58 14.54 7.23 17.38
CA GLU A 58 14.32 7.16 18.83
C GLU A 58 12.82 6.97 19.11
N MET A 59 12.48 6.00 19.96
CA MET A 59 11.08 5.70 20.31
C MET A 59 10.33 6.90 20.88
N SER A 60 10.96 7.66 21.78
CA SER A 60 10.34 8.83 22.43
C SER A 60 9.91 9.88 21.40
N LYS A 61 10.77 10.17 20.42
CA LYS A 61 10.46 11.07 19.30
C LYS A 61 9.38 10.48 18.39
N TYR A 62 9.43 9.16 18.14
CA TYR A 62 8.45 8.47 17.32
C TYR A 62 7.04 8.52 17.94
N VAL A 63 6.92 8.29 19.24
CA VAL A 63 5.65 8.39 19.99
C VAL A 63 5.03 9.77 19.81
N GLN A 64 5.83 10.84 19.83
CA GLN A 64 5.32 12.20 19.60
C GLN A 64 4.82 12.39 18.15
N VAL A 65 5.57 11.90 17.16
CA VAL A 65 5.12 11.93 15.76
C VAL A 65 3.80 11.18 15.58
N LEU A 66 3.70 9.97 16.13
CA LEU A 66 2.47 9.18 16.10
C LEU A 66 1.33 9.93 16.81
N ALA A 67 1.57 10.54 17.97
CA ALA A 67 0.56 11.30 18.69
C ALA A 67 -0.01 12.47 17.88
N HIS A 68 0.85 13.20 17.16
CA HIS A 68 0.42 14.23 16.22
C HIS A 68 -0.42 13.66 15.07
N GLN A 69 -0.02 12.52 14.51
CA GLN A 69 -0.77 11.85 13.45
C GLN A 69 -2.13 11.36 13.93
N ILE A 70 -2.22 10.75 15.12
CA ILE A 70 -3.48 10.28 15.73
C ILE A 70 -4.42 11.46 16.01
N LYS A 71 -3.89 12.55 16.58
CA LYS A 71 -4.66 13.79 16.77
C LYS A 71 -5.24 14.27 15.45
N ARG A 72 -4.38 14.37 14.44
CA ARG A 72 -4.78 14.91 13.13
C ARG A 72 -5.77 13.99 12.42
N TYR A 73 -5.56 12.69 12.47
CA TYR A 73 -6.49 11.68 11.96
C TYR A 73 -7.90 11.89 12.53
N ASN A 74 -8.03 11.96 13.86
CA ASN A 74 -9.32 12.15 14.51
C ASN A 74 -10.00 13.48 14.13
N GLN A 75 -9.24 14.51 13.75
CA GLN A 75 -9.79 15.79 13.24
C GLN A 75 -10.26 15.72 11.79
N VAL A 76 -9.64 14.87 10.95
CA VAL A 76 -9.88 14.86 9.50
C VAL A 76 -10.72 13.67 9.04
N ALA A 77 -10.75 12.56 9.77
CA ALA A 77 -11.48 11.34 9.43
C ALA A 77 -12.96 11.57 9.05
N PRO A 78 -13.74 12.42 9.77
CA PRO A 78 -15.12 12.77 9.38
C PRO A 78 -15.27 13.36 7.97
N LYS A 79 -14.21 13.98 7.44
CA LYS A 79 -14.20 14.63 6.13
C LYS A 79 -13.76 13.69 5.00
N MET A 80 -13.20 12.51 5.33
CA MET A 80 -12.59 11.61 4.36
C MET A 80 -13.57 10.58 3.79
N TRP A 81 -14.55 10.17 4.59
CA TRP A 81 -15.57 9.19 4.21
C TRP A 81 -16.97 9.65 4.65
N PRO A 82 -18.03 9.43 3.85
CA PRO A 82 -19.38 9.82 4.24
C PRO A 82 -19.81 9.10 5.53
N ASN A 83 -20.41 9.87 6.45
CA ASN A 83 -20.91 9.39 7.74
C ASN A 83 -19.84 8.68 8.59
N ASN A 84 -18.57 9.08 8.46
CA ASN A 84 -17.48 8.44 9.19
C ASN A 84 -17.59 8.71 10.70
N LYS A 85 -17.65 7.63 11.47
CA LYS A 85 -17.71 7.64 12.95
C LYS A 85 -16.35 7.31 13.59
N GLU A 86 -15.27 7.22 12.81
CA GLU A 86 -13.88 7.00 13.25
C GLU A 86 -13.28 8.22 13.97
N ILE A 87 -14.01 8.76 14.93
CA ILE A 87 -13.54 9.79 15.84
C ILE A 87 -13.40 9.20 17.23
N ASN A 88 -12.65 9.90 18.07
CA ASN A 88 -12.36 9.49 19.44
C ASN A 88 -11.63 8.14 19.55
N GLN A 89 -10.80 7.81 18.56
CA GLN A 89 -10.01 6.59 18.54
C GLN A 89 -8.63 6.82 19.16
N TYR A 90 -8.30 5.99 20.15
CA TYR A 90 -7.01 5.97 20.84
C TYR A 90 -5.99 5.13 20.06
N ALA A 91 -4.72 5.28 20.38
CA ALA A 91 -3.69 4.32 20.00
C ALA A 91 -2.93 3.84 21.23
N LEU A 92 -2.69 2.54 21.31
CA LEU A 92 -1.82 1.94 22.32
C LEU A 92 -0.58 1.41 21.62
N LEU A 93 0.56 2.04 21.88
CA LEU A 93 1.85 1.66 21.31
C LEU A 93 2.64 0.86 22.33
N ASN A 94 3.15 -0.30 21.94
CA ASN A 94 4.03 -1.14 22.75
C ASN A 94 5.41 -1.24 22.08
N ASP A 95 6.46 -0.78 22.77
CA ASP A 95 7.85 -1.03 22.40
C ASP A 95 8.22 -2.44 22.85
N VAL A 96 8.44 -3.32 21.87
CA VAL A 96 8.71 -4.74 22.13
C VAL A 96 10.11 -5.00 22.69
N GLU A 97 11.03 -4.03 22.61
CA GLU A 97 12.41 -4.17 23.09
C GLU A 97 12.57 -3.58 24.50
N ASP A 98 12.09 -2.35 24.71
CA ASP A 98 12.23 -1.67 26.01
C ASP A 98 11.07 -1.95 26.98
N HIS A 99 10.07 -2.72 26.56
CA HIS A 99 8.86 -3.07 27.32
C HIS A 99 8.11 -1.84 27.88
N ARG A 100 8.15 -0.73 27.14
CA ARG A 100 7.42 0.49 27.46
C ARG A 100 6.18 0.56 26.58
N ALA A 101 5.09 1.04 27.15
CA ALA A 101 3.86 1.27 26.41
C ALA A 101 3.36 2.69 26.60
N TRP A 102 2.72 3.24 25.56
CA TRP A 102 2.12 4.56 25.57
C TRP A 102 0.68 4.50 25.10
N LEU A 103 -0.21 5.07 25.89
CA LEU A 103 -1.56 5.39 25.47
C LEU A 103 -1.57 6.79 24.87
N ILE A 104 -2.03 6.88 23.63
CA ILE A 104 -2.18 8.13 22.89
C ILE A 104 -3.68 8.42 22.76
N THR A 105 -4.10 9.57 23.25
CA THR A 105 -5.51 10.00 23.19
C THR A 105 -5.85 10.56 21.81
N PRO A 106 -7.16 10.66 21.46
CA PRO A 106 -7.61 11.30 20.22
C PRO A 106 -7.19 12.77 20.08
N THR A 107 -6.78 13.41 21.18
CA THR A 107 -6.29 14.80 21.19
C THR A 107 -4.77 14.91 21.06
N GLY A 108 -4.06 13.78 21.00
CA GLY A 108 -2.60 13.68 20.90
C GLY A 108 -1.88 13.74 22.24
N GLN A 109 -2.58 13.63 23.37
CA GLN A 109 -1.92 13.49 24.67
C GLN A 109 -1.32 12.10 24.79
N VAL A 110 -0.10 12.04 25.32
CA VAL A 110 0.68 10.79 25.48
C VAL A 110 0.80 10.49 26.97
N THR A 111 0.40 9.29 27.37
CA THR A 111 0.61 8.77 28.72
C THR A 111 1.43 7.50 28.62
N GLN A 112 2.62 7.48 29.21
CA GLN A 112 3.35 6.23 29.39
C GLN A 112 2.62 5.37 30.43
N LEU A 113 2.30 4.14 30.06
CA LEU A 113 1.60 3.21 30.92
C LEU A 113 2.58 2.44 31.78
N THR A 114 2.19 2.19 33.03
CA THR A 114 2.85 1.18 33.85
C THR A 114 2.50 -0.22 33.35
N ARG A 115 3.32 -1.21 33.69
CA ARG A 115 3.03 -2.61 33.34
C ARG A 115 1.70 -3.10 33.91
N GLN A 116 1.36 -2.70 35.14
CA GLN A 116 0.08 -3.03 35.76
C GLN A 116 -1.10 -2.44 34.99
N GLN A 117 -0.97 -1.19 34.54
CA GLN A 117 -1.97 -0.56 33.69
C GLN A 117 -2.11 -1.33 32.38
N LEU A 118 -1.00 -1.72 31.74
CA LEU A 118 -0.99 -2.47 30.48
C LEU A 118 -1.66 -3.85 30.60
N LEU A 119 -1.40 -4.59 31.69
CA LEU A 119 -2.06 -5.87 31.97
C LEU A 119 -3.60 -5.73 32.08
N ALA A 120 -4.09 -4.59 32.58
CA ALA A 120 -5.51 -4.32 32.64
C ALA A 120 -6.18 -4.19 31.25
N PHE A 121 -5.41 -3.99 30.18
CA PHE A 121 -5.93 -3.99 28.81
C PHE A 121 -6.29 -5.40 28.32
N LYS A 122 -5.87 -6.46 29.03
CA LYS A 122 -6.14 -7.87 28.69
C LYS A 122 -5.84 -8.21 27.23
N LEU A 123 -4.79 -7.59 26.69
CA LEU A 123 -4.43 -7.75 25.29
C LEU A 123 -3.72 -9.09 25.10
N PRO A 124 -4.10 -9.87 24.07
CA PRO A 124 -3.63 -11.23 23.87
C PRO A 124 -2.13 -11.39 23.60
N PHE A 125 -1.27 -10.37 23.76
CA PHE A 125 0.13 -10.43 23.30
C PHE A 125 1.12 -9.64 24.19
N LEU A 126 0.81 -9.49 25.48
CA LEU A 126 1.76 -8.94 26.45
C LEU A 126 2.80 -10.01 26.82
N ASP A 127 4.07 -9.62 26.74
CA ASP A 127 5.28 -10.46 26.66
C ASP A 127 5.46 -11.57 27.74
N THR A 128 6.22 -12.59 27.34
CA THR A 128 6.59 -13.86 27.98
C THR A 128 7.83 -13.78 28.87
N ASN A 129 8.63 -12.70 28.78
CA ASN A 129 9.75 -12.43 29.69
C ASN A 129 9.28 -11.53 30.85
N ILE A 130 8.63 -12.17 31.81
CA ILE A 130 8.15 -11.53 33.04
C ILE A 130 9.22 -11.72 34.13
N PRO A 131 9.81 -10.64 34.69
CA PRO A 131 10.68 -10.76 35.85
C PRO A 131 9.97 -11.56 36.94
N ALA A 132 10.69 -12.46 37.63
CA ALA A 132 10.08 -13.41 38.56
C ALA A 132 9.18 -12.75 39.62
N ALA A 133 9.59 -11.58 40.11
CA ALA A 133 8.83 -10.78 41.08
C ALA A 133 7.47 -10.29 40.54
N VAL A 134 7.37 -10.05 39.23
CA VAL A 134 6.12 -9.63 38.55
C VAL A 134 5.30 -10.83 38.14
N ALA A 135 5.94 -11.94 37.76
CA ALA A 135 5.25 -13.19 37.42
C ALA A 135 4.45 -13.74 38.62
N ALA A 136 4.95 -13.52 39.83
CA ALA A 136 4.30 -13.91 41.08
C ALA A 136 2.96 -13.20 41.34
N GLN A 137 2.68 -12.08 40.66
CA GLN A 137 1.45 -11.29 40.83
C GLN A 137 0.40 -11.58 39.76
N ILE A 138 0.72 -12.42 38.78
CA ILE A 138 -0.16 -12.75 37.66
C ILE A 138 -0.81 -14.11 37.94
N PRO A 139 -2.16 -14.23 37.82
CA PRO A 139 -2.83 -15.52 37.95
C PRO A 139 -2.19 -16.58 37.05
N ALA A 140 -1.90 -17.77 37.60
CA ALA A 140 -1.13 -18.81 36.92
C ALA A 140 -1.68 -19.19 35.53
N LYS A 141 -3.00 -19.13 35.36
CA LYS A 141 -3.69 -19.39 34.07
C LYS A 141 -3.38 -18.32 33.02
N GLU A 142 -3.31 -17.05 33.42
CA GLU A 142 -2.97 -15.93 32.52
C GLU A 142 -1.48 -15.94 32.17
N LEU A 143 -0.62 -16.23 33.15
CA LEU A 143 0.82 -16.39 32.95
C LEU A 143 1.16 -17.53 31.96
N ALA A 144 0.43 -18.65 32.03
CA ALA A 144 0.58 -19.77 31.11
C ALA A 144 0.10 -19.46 29.68
N MET A 145 -0.94 -18.63 29.53
CA MET A 145 -1.38 -18.15 28.22
C MET A 145 -0.35 -17.20 27.60
N MET A 146 0.21 -16.29 28.40
CA MET A 146 1.23 -15.34 27.97
C MET A 146 2.49 -16.08 27.49
N LYS A 147 3.06 -16.99 28.29
CA LYS A 147 4.30 -17.72 27.97
C LYS A 147 4.29 -18.53 26.67
N ASN A 148 3.11 -18.93 26.18
CA ASN A 148 2.95 -19.77 25.00
C ASN A 148 2.56 -18.97 23.73
N MET A 149 2.45 -17.65 23.83
CA MET A 149 2.09 -16.80 22.69
C MET A 149 3.35 -16.31 21.97
N PRO A 150 3.50 -16.58 20.66
CA PRO A 150 4.67 -16.13 19.92
C PRO A 150 4.71 -14.59 19.90
N LEU A 151 5.84 -14.01 20.33
CA LEU A 151 6.19 -12.62 20.05
C LEU A 151 6.16 -12.41 18.53
N LYS A 152 5.05 -11.87 18.01
CA LYS A 152 4.97 -11.52 16.59
C LYS A 152 5.46 -10.09 16.34
N GLN A 153 6.08 -9.99 15.17
CA GLN A 153 6.86 -8.90 14.60
C GLN A 153 6.19 -7.52 14.71
N SER A 154 7.02 -6.48 14.70
CA SER A 154 6.62 -5.08 14.54
C SER A 154 5.58 -4.91 13.43
N GLY A 155 4.60 -4.02 13.64
CA GLY A 155 3.47 -3.82 12.71
C GLY A 155 2.24 -4.69 12.99
N TYR A 156 2.24 -5.49 14.05
CA TYR A 156 1.04 -6.19 14.54
C TYR A 156 -0.03 -5.18 14.99
N TRP A 157 -1.30 -5.50 14.72
CA TRP A 157 -2.47 -4.69 15.09
C TRP A 157 -3.55 -5.51 15.82
N SER A 158 -4.26 -4.87 16.75
CA SER A 158 -5.55 -5.35 17.28
C SER A 158 -6.45 -4.19 17.70
N GLN A 159 -7.77 -4.30 17.48
CA GLN A 159 -8.74 -3.35 18.03
C GLN A 159 -8.97 -3.62 19.52
N PHE A 160 -9.10 -2.57 20.34
CA PHE A 160 -9.52 -2.70 21.74
C PHE A 160 -10.76 -1.84 22.05
N LYS A 161 -11.53 -2.31 23.04
CA LYS A 161 -12.63 -1.57 23.69
C LYS A 161 -12.58 -1.89 25.19
N MET A 162 -12.47 -0.88 26.05
CA MET A 162 -12.33 -1.10 27.50
C MET A 162 -12.74 0.12 28.34
N LYS A 163 -12.69 0.00 29.67
CA LYS A 163 -12.76 1.13 30.59
C LYS A 163 -11.35 1.54 31.05
N TYR A 164 -10.99 2.81 30.91
CA TYR A 164 -9.75 3.41 31.43
C TYR A 164 -10.09 4.72 32.15
N ALA A 165 -9.60 4.87 33.39
CA ALA A 165 -9.94 6.02 34.25
C ALA A 165 -11.46 6.30 34.32
N GLY A 166 -12.27 5.25 34.47
CA GLY A 166 -13.73 5.34 34.56
C GLY A 166 -14.46 5.60 33.23
N LYS A 167 -13.74 5.79 32.11
CA LYS A 167 -14.33 6.10 30.79
C LYS A 167 -14.19 4.93 29.82
N HIS A 168 -15.20 4.71 28.99
CA HIS A 168 -15.09 3.77 27.88
C HIS A 168 -14.20 4.36 26.78
N ILE A 169 -13.17 3.62 26.40
CA ILE A 169 -12.24 3.97 25.32
C ILE A 169 -12.17 2.85 24.29
N SER A 170 -11.94 3.23 23.03
CA SER A 170 -11.65 2.32 21.94
C SER A 170 -10.53 2.86 21.08
N GLY A 171 -9.88 1.97 20.35
CA GLY A 171 -8.82 2.34 19.43
C GLY A 171 -8.15 1.08 18.95
N GLY A 172 -6.86 1.15 18.71
CA GLY A 172 -6.13 -0.10 18.73
C GLY A 172 -4.67 -0.03 19.03
N TYR A 173 -4.12 -1.23 18.99
CA TYR A 173 -2.90 -1.64 19.64
C TYR A 173 -1.86 -1.99 18.61
N PHE A 174 -0.63 -1.50 18.80
CA PHE A 174 0.49 -1.78 17.92
C PHE A 174 1.75 -2.19 18.67
N ASN A 175 2.50 -3.09 18.04
CA ASN A 175 3.87 -3.39 18.41
C ASN A 175 4.84 -2.61 17.51
N VAL A 176 5.81 -1.94 18.12
CA VAL A 176 6.94 -1.30 17.42
C VAL A 176 8.24 -1.79 18.02
N SER A 177 9.22 -2.02 17.15
CA SER A 177 10.60 -2.34 17.51
C SER A 177 11.52 -1.16 17.22
N ASN A 178 12.46 -0.85 18.12
CA ASN A 178 13.47 0.18 17.84
C ASN A 178 14.37 -0.19 16.67
N LYS A 179 14.64 -1.49 16.46
CA LYS A 179 15.34 -1.96 15.25
C LYS A 179 14.60 -1.57 13.97
N GLU A 180 13.28 -1.67 13.98
CA GLU A 180 12.44 -1.34 12.83
C GLU A 180 12.38 0.17 12.54
N LEU A 181 12.39 1.02 13.58
CA LEU A 181 12.58 2.47 13.43
C LEU A 181 13.92 2.82 12.75
N LYS A 182 14.93 1.96 12.89
CA LYS A 182 16.24 2.13 12.25
C LYS A 182 16.32 1.48 10.86
N ASN A 183 15.37 0.63 10.46
CA ASN A 183 15.42 -0.09 9.19
C ASN A 183 15.02 0.80 7.99
N THR A 184 16.02 1.35 7.28
CA THR A 184 15.81 2.26 6.14
C THR A 184 15.03 1.65 4.96
N ASN A 185 14.97 0.32 4.83
CA ASN A 185 14.24 -0.31 3.75
C ASN A 185 12.73 -0.23 3.94
N ASN A 186 12.24 -0.27 5.19
CA ASN A 186 10.82 -0.07 5.49
C ASN A 186 10.33 1.33 5.12
N TYR A 187 11.17 2.35 5.36
CA TYR A 187 10.87 3.72 4.97
C TYR A 187 10.78 3.91 3.43
N LYS A 188 11.53 3.12 2.65
CA LYS A 188 11.45 3.15 1.18
C LYS A 188 10.18 2.50 0.64
N ARG A 189 9.58 1.56 1.37
CA ARG A 189 8.35 0.84 0.97
C ARG A 189 7.13 1.77 0.94
N TYR A 190 7.08 2.76 1.83
CA TYR A 190 5.97 3.71 1.93
C TYR A 190 6.43 5.15 1.62
N PRO A 191 6.66 5.47 0.34
CA PRO A 191 7.24 6.74 -0.08
C PRO A 191 6.33 7.95 0.21
N HIS A 192 5.09 7.73 0.64
CA HIS A 192 4.14 8.81 0.90
C HIS A 192 4.24 9.40 2.32
N LEU A 193 4.77 8.67 3.33
CA LEU A 193 4.68 9.10 4.74
C LEU A 193 5.98 9.60 5.36
N GLY A 194 7.14 9.09 4.93
CA GLY A 194 8.42 9.53 5.50
C GLY A 194 8.64 9.20 6.97
N THR A 195 7.75 8.41 7.59
CA THR A 195 7.86 7.90 8.96
C THR A 195 7.53 6.40 9.00
N TYR A 196 7.81 5.73 10.14
CA TYR A 196 7.58 4.30 10.34
C TYR A 196 6.09 3.92 10.43
N ASP A 197 5.82 2.69 9.99
CA ASP A 197 4.60 2.16 9.37
C ASP A 197 3.31 2.15 10.22
N VAL A 198 3.36 2.15 11.56
CA VAL A 198 2.15 1.77 12.33
C VAL A 198 0.95 2.70 12.18
N PHE A 199 1.15 3.95 11.78
CA PHE A 199 0.04 4.86 11.48
C PHE A 199 -0.70 4.45 10.19
N ILE A 200 -0.03 3.86 9.20
CA ILE A 200 -0.64 3.27 7.99
C ILE A 200 -1.59 2.18 8.43
N THR A 201 -1.07 1.21 9.19
CA THR A 201 -1.86 0.10 9.73
C THR A 201 -3.01 0.62 10.58
N TYR A 202 -2.80 1.66 11.39
CA TYR A 202 -3.89 2.29 12.15
C TYR A 202 -5.00 2.82 11.27
N ALA A 203 -4.68 3.64 10.27
CA ALA A 203 -5.70 4.23 9.41
C ALA A 203 -6.43 3.16 8.58
N HIS A 204 -5.70 2.17 8.06
CA HIS A 204 -6.24 1.06 7.27
C HIS A 204 -7.19 0.18 8.10
N GLU A 205 -6.76 -0.24 9.29
CA GLU A 205 -7.51 -1.16 10.13
C GLU A 205 -8.67 -0.49 10.89
N MET A 206 -8.55 0.80 11.23
CA MET A 206 -9.67 1.57 11.75
C MET A 206 -10.79 1.71 10.72
N PHE A 207 -10.42 1.86 9.43
CA PHE A 207 -11.40 1.84 8.35
C PHE A 207 -12.18 0.53 8.30
N HIS A 208 -11.48 -0.60 8.38
CA HIS A 208 -12.11 -1.91 8.43
C HIS A 208 -13.03 -2.06 9.65
N SER A 209 -12.53 -1.68 10.83
CA SER A 209 -13.16 -1.93 12.12
C SER A 209 -14.38 -1.04 12.40
N ILE A 210 -14.50 0.12 11.75
CA ILE A 210 -15.52 1.13 12.07
C ILE A 210 -16.35 1.47 10.84
N THR A 211 -15.73 1.99 9.77
CA THR A 211 -16.47 2.39 8.58
C THR A 211 -16.98 1.18 7.78
N GLN A 212 -16.12 0.20 7.52
CA GLN A 212 -16.47 -0.97 6.73
C GLN A 212 -17.28 -2.02 7.50
N ALA A 213 -17.22 -2.01 8.83
CA ALA A 213 -17.95 -2.96 9.68
C ALA A 213 -19.46 -3.05 9.38
N ASN A 214 -20.05 -1.96 8.89
CA ASN A 214 -21.48 -1.87 8.55
C ASN A 214 -21.78 -2.08 7.06
N TRP A 215 -20.79 -2.40 6.24
CA TRP A 215 -20.99 -2.60 4.81
C TRP A 215 -21.71 -3.91 4.54
N LYS A 216 -22.51 -3.95 3.48
CA LYS A 216 -23.02 -5.23 2.99
C LYS A 216 -21.84 -6.11 2.58
N THR A 217 -21.78 -7.30 3.14
CA THR A 217 -20.80 -8.34 2.81
C THR A 217 -21.46 -9.38 1.90
N PRO A 218 -20.74 -9.93 0.92
CA PRO A 218 -21.26 -11.07 0.17
C PRO A 218 -21.35 -12.31 1.07
N LYS A 219 -22.35 -13.15 0.82
CA LYS A 219 -22.62 -14.38 1.60
C LYS A 219 -21.49 -15.42 1.53
N HIS A 220 -20.60 -15.34 0.53
CA HIS A 220 -19.46 -16.24 0.37
C HIS A 220 -18.16 -15.44 0.40
N GLN A 221 -17.33 -15.70 1.40
CA GLN A 221 -15.97 -15.17 1.47
C GLN A 221 -14.99 -16.16 0.82
N VAL A 222 -14.10 -15.66 -0.04
CA VAL A 222 -13.08 -16.48 -0.70
C VAL A 222 -11.89 -16.64 0.24
N ASN A 223 -11.41 -17.86 0.44
CA ASN A 223 -10.27 -18.17 1.32
C ASN A 223 -8.98 -17.43 0.88
N VAL A 224 -8.42 -16.59 1.76
CA VAL A 224 -7.26 -15.70 1.52
C VAL A 224 -5.98 -16.48 1.17
N GLN A 225 -5.64 -17.50 1.95
CA GLN A 225 -4.32 -18.17 1.89
C GLN A 225 -4.18 -19.11 0.68
N GLY A 226 -5.31 -19.53 0.08
CA GLY A 226 -5.33 -20.26 -1.19
C GLY A 226 -5.46 -19.39 -2.45
N SER A 227 -5.64 -18.07 -2.31
CA SER A 227 -6.12 -17.20 -3.39
C SER A 227 -5.08 -16.27 -4.01
N GLU A 228 -3.82 -16.31 -3.55
CA GLU A 228 -2.78 -15.46 -4.16
C GLU A 228 -2.41 -15.86 -5.59
N ARG A 229 -2.68 -17.12 -5.97
CA ARG A 229 -2.53 -17.64 -7.35
C ARG A 229 -1.20 -17.23 -7.99
N MET A 230 -0.10 -17.34 -7.24
CA MET A 230 1.22 -16.85 -7.65
C MET A 230 1.76 -17.53 -8.92
N LYS A 231 1.24 -18.73 -9.24
CA LYS A 231 1.61 -19.50 -10.44
C LYS A 231 0.93 -19.00 -11.72
N ASP A 232 -0.14 -18.20 -11.61
CA ASP A 232 -0.94 -17.70 -12.75
C ASP A 232 -0.25 -16.54 -13.50
N THR A 233 0.92 -16.83 -14.03
CA THR A 233 1.91 -15.84 -14.49
C THR A 233 1.35 -14.84 -15.51
N LYS A 234 0.47 -15.30 -16.43
CA LYS A 234 -0.18 -14.41 -17.41
C LYS A 234 -1.18 -13.45 -16.76
N ALA A 235 -1.96 -13.91 -15.78
CA ALA A 235 -2.87 -13.06 -15.03
C ALA A 235 -2.10 -12.03 -14.20
N ARG A 236 -1.01 -12.44 -13.53
CA ARG A 236 -0.15 -11.54 -12.75
C ARG A 236 0.52 -10.46 -13.61
N ALA A 237 0.97 -10.83 -14.81
CA ALA A 237 1.49 -9.88 -15.79
C ALA A 237 0.44 -8.84 -16.20
N LYS A 238 -0.81 -9.30 -16.44
CA LYS A 238 -1.93 -8.44 -16.81
C LYS A 238 -2.34 -7.49 -15.68
N THR A 239 -2.45 -8.00 -14.44
CA THR A 239 -2.82 -7.17 -13.28
C THR A 239 -1.76 -6.13 -12.97
N LEU A 240 -0.47 -6.47 -13.11
CA LEU A 240 0.63 -5.51 -12.92
C LEU A 240 0.60 -4.39 -13.96
N GLN A 241 0.35 -4.73 -15.23
CA GLN A 241 0.12 -3.72 -16.28
C GLN A 241 -1.09 -2.85 -15.96
N LEU A 242 -2.20 -3.44 -15.49
CA LEU A 242 -3.39 -2.69 -15.10
C LEU A 242 -3.09 -1.69 -13.98
N VAL A 243 -2.35 -2.11 -12.94
CA VAL A 243 -1.93 -1.22 -11.85
C VAL A 243 -1.10 -0.05 -12.38
N ASP A 244 -0.13 -0.29 -13.26
CA ASP A 244 0.68 0.79 -13.83
C ASP A 244 -0.15 1.76 -14.69
N GLN A 245 -1.10 1.24 -15.46
CA GLN A 245 -2.00 2.07 -16.27
C GLN A 245 -2.95 2.91 -15.42
N LEU A 246 -3.50 2.35 -14.34
CA LEU A 246 -4.32 3.10 -13.38
C LEU A 246 -3.50 4.18 -12.69
N ARG A 247 -2.29 3.84 -12.22
CA ARG A 247 -1.33 4.81 -11.67
C ARG A 247 -1.06 5.94 -12.66
N GLN A 248 -0.78 5.60 -13.91
CA GLN A 248 -0.51 6.58 -14.96
C GLN A 248 -1.70 7.51 -15.20
N ALA A 249 -2.92 6.96 -15.25
CA ALA A 249 -4.15 7.74 -15.35
C ALA A 249 -4.35 8.69 -14.16
N VAL A 250 -4.00 8.26 -12.93
CA VAL A 250 -4.02 9.15 -11.76
C VAL A 250 -3.03 10.30 -11.93
N VAL A 251 -1.80 10.00 -12.36
CA VAL A 251 -0.70 10.96 -12.49
C VAL A 251 -0.97 12.02 -13.55
N ASP A 252 -1.34 11.60 -14.76
CA ASP A 252 -1.54 12.52 -15.88
C ASP A 252 -2.96 13.12 -15.92
N GLY A 253 -3.95 12.47 -15.31
CA GLY A 253 -5.35 12.90 -15.32
C GLY A 253 -5.99 12.88 -16.72
N LYS A 254 -5.39 12.18 -17.69
CA LYS A 254 -5.86 12.14 -19.08
C LYS A 254 -6.95 11.08 -19.23
N LYS A 255 -8.06 11.47 -19.88
CA LYS A 255 -9.16 10.54 -20.23
C LYS A 255 -8.65 9.34 -21.05
N SER A 256 -7.72 9.54 -21.98
CA SER A 256 -7.15 8.46 -22.79
C SER A 256 -6.38 7.41 -21.96
N SER A 257 -5.63 7.84 -20.94
CA SER A 257 -4.93 6.95 -20.01
C SER A 257 -5.92 6.11 -19.18
N LEU A 258 -6.99 6.75 -18.68
CA LEU A 258 -8.07 6.04 -18.00
C LEU A 258 -8.74 5.00 -18.91
N LEU A 259 -9.13 5.37 -20.13
CA LEU A 259 -9.78 4.46 -21.06
C LEU A 259 -8.89 3.27 -21.43
N ALA A 260 -7.57 3.48 -21.56
CA ALA A 260 -6.61 2.40 -21.76
C ALA A 260 -6.54 1.43 -20.57
N ALA A 261 -6.57 1.95 -19.33
CA ALA A 261 -6.62 1.12 -18.12
C ALA A 261 -7.92 0.30 -18.06
N LEU A 262 -9.07 0.92 -18.35
CA LEU A 262 -10.37 0.24 -18.37
C LEU A 262 -10.47 -0.82 -19.48
N ALA A 263 -9.84 -0.59 -20.64
CA ALA A 263 -9.72 -1.60 -21.70
C ALA A 263 -8.94 -2.83 -21.20
N THR A 264 -7.79 -2.62 -20.56
CA THR A 264 -6.99 -3.70 -19.96
C THR A 264 -7.75 -4.44 -18.86
N TYR A 265 -8.53 -3.71 -18.03
CA TYR A 265 -9.37 -4.31 -17.00
C TYR A 265 -10.47 -5.21 -17.57
N LYS A 266 -11.20 -4.71 -18.59
CA LYS A 266 -12.25 -5.49 -19.26
C LYS A 266 -11.68 -6.77 -19.88
N ASP A 267 -10.51 -6.65 -20.49
CA ASP A 267 -9.80 -7.79 -21.08
C ASP A 267 -9.30 -8.78 -20.01
N TYR A 268 -8.72 -8.30 -18.91
CA TYR A 268 -8.33 -9.11 -17.75
C TYR A 268 -9.50 -9.92 -17.19
N LYS A 269 -10.66 -9.28 -16.97
CA LYS A 269 -11.86 -9.92 -16.44
C LYS A 269 -12.39 -11.03 -17.38
N LYS A 270 -12.23 -10.84 -18.69
CA LYS A 270 -12.62 -11.82 -19.71
C LYS A 270 -11.64 -12.99 -19.80
N GLU A 271 -10.34 -12.71 -19.86
CA GLU A 271 -9.30 -13.74 -20.04
C GLU A 271 -9.01 -14.54 -18.77
N PHE A 272 -9.15 -13.94 -17.59
CA PHE A 272 -8.77 -14.54 -16.31
C PHE A 272 -9.89 -14.47 -15.25
N PRO A 273 -11.09 -15.02 -15.54
CA PRO A 273 -12.26 -14.86 -14.66
C PRO A 273 -12.07 -15.46 -13.26
N SER A 274 -11.33 -16.57 -13.12
CA SER A 274 -11.04 -17.19 -11.82
C SER A 274 -10.12 -16.32 -10.95
N ASP A 275 -9.14 -15.67 -11.59
CA ASP A 275 -8.22 -14.77 -10.90
C ASP A 275 -8.92 -13.48 -10.49
N TYR A 276 -9.76 -12.94 -11.37
CA TYR A 276 -10.64 -11.81 -11.06
C TYR A 276 -11.56 -12.12 -9.87
N LYS A 277 -12.21 -13.30 -9.85
CA LYS A 277 -13.07 -13.73 -8.73
C LYS A 277 -12.29 -13.82 -7.41
N ALA A 278 -11.06 -14.31 -7.44
CA ALA A 278 -10.19 -14.39 -6.27
C ALA A 278 -9.82 -13.01 -5.72
N GLY A 279 -9.50 -12.05 -6.61
CA GLY A 279 -9.13 -10.67 -6.23
C GLY A 279 -10.32 -9.75 -5.91
N PHE A 280 -11.53 -10.08 -6.35
CA PHE A 280 -12.70 -9.20 -6.31
C PHE A 280 -12.96 -8.58 -4.93
N MET A 281 -13.00 -9.41 -3.89
CA MET A 281 -13.32 -8.94 -2.54
C MET A 281 -12.22 -8.08 -1.95
N TYR A 282 -10.96 -8.36 -2.26
CA TYR A 282 -9.83 -7.56 -1.80
C TYR A 282 -9.73 -6.25 -2.57
N ASN A 283 -10.09 -6.24 -3.86
CA ASN A 283 -10.24 -4.99 -4.60
C ASN A 283 -11.25 -4.06 -3.92
N ARG A 284 -12.38 -4.62 -3.48
CA ARG A 284 -13.42 -3.87 -2.78
C ARG A 284 -12.99 -3.47 -1.38
N ALA A 285 -12.64 -4.43 -0.53
CA ALA A 285 -12.43 -4.19 0.89
C ALA A 285 -11.09 -3.50 1.15
N GLU A 286 -10.02 -4.16 0.75
CA GLU A 286 -8.65 -3.73 1.00
C GLU A 286 -8.21 -2.60 0.07
N GLY A 287 -8.65 -2.62 -1.18
CA GLY A 287 -8.37 -1.54 -2.11
C GLY A 287 -9.05 -0.24 -1.70
N THR A 288 -10.25 -0.29 -1.11
CA THR A 288 -10.88 0.90 -0.57
C THR A 288 -10.25 1.36 0.74
N ALA A 289 -9.86 0.42 1.61
CA ALA A 289 -9.10 0.75 2.81
C ALA A 289 -7.74 1.39 2.47
N TYR A 290 -7.03 0.87 1.46
CA TYR A 290 -5.78 1.46 0.98
C TYR A 290 -5.98 2.84 0.33
N TYR A 291 -7.08 3.06 -0.40
CA TYR A 291 -7.46 4.42 -0.82
C TYR A 291 -7.62 5.36 0.38
N TYR A 292 -8.32 4.92 1.42
CA TYR A 292 -8.61 5.71 2.61
C TYR A 292 -7.34 6.00 3.42
N GLU A 293 -6.50 4.98 3.59
CA GLU A 293 -5.17 5.06 4.20
C GLU A 293 -4.30 6.10 3.52
N LEU A 294 -4.19 6.07 2.18
CA LEU A 294 -3.39 7.05 1.43
C LEU A 294 -3.85 8.49 1.70
N HIS A 295 -5.16 8.73 1.74
CA HIS A 295 -5.73 10.06 1.99
C HIS A 295 -5.44 10.53 3.42
N THR A 296 -5.79 9.70 4.39
CA THR A 296 -5.65 10.02 5.82
C THR A 296 -4.19 10.16 6.23
N SER A 297 -3.30 9.34 5.70
CA SER A 297 -1.85 9.42 5.85
C SER A 297 -1.30 10.75 5.38
N LEU A 298 -1.68 11.21 4.19
CA LEU A 298 -1.20 12.50 3.67
C LEU A 298 -1.71 13.68 4.49
N MET A 299 -2.99 13.67 4.88
CA MET A 299 -3.59 14.74 5.70
C MET A 299 -3.00 14.78 7.13
N SER A 300 -2.59 13.62 7.65
CA SER A 300 -2.11 13.48 9.03
C SER A 300 -0.62 13.72 9.17
N ALA A 301 0.19 13.30 8.20
CA ALA A 301 1.64 13.46 8.24
C ALA A 301 2.16 14.80 7.69
N TYR A 302 1.36 15.51 6.88
CA TYR A 302 1.78 16.78 6.28
C TYR A 302 0.77 17.90 6.51
N PRO A 303 0.40 18.21 7.78
CA PRO A 303 -0.66 19.17 8.09
C PRO A 303 -0.39 20.59 7.56
N ASN A 304 0.88 20.98 7.39
CA ASN A 304 1.26 22.30 6.86
C ASN A 304 1.25 22.37 5.32
N LYS A 305 1.11 21.22 4.64
CA LYS A 305 1.06 21.14 3.16
C LYS A 305 -0.31 20.70 2.67
N ILE A 306 -0.95 19.77 3.38
CA ILE A 306 -2.18 19.10 2.96
C ILE A 306 -3.33 19.57 3.85
N HIS A 307 -4.16 20.47 3.30
CA HIS A 307 -5.27 21.07 4.04
C HIS A 307 -6.63 20.47 3.64
N ASN A 308 -6.73 19.95 2.41
CA ASN A 308 -7.97 19.44 1.84
C ASN A 308 -7.73 18.35 0.79
N SER A 309 -8.82 17.77 0.26
CA SER A 309 -8.78 16.69 -0.74
C SER A 309 -8.13 17.07 -2.07
N LYS A 310 -8.14 18.36 -2.46
CA LYS A 310 -7.43 18.83 -3.65
C LYS A 310 -5.92 18.73 -3.46
N ASP A 311 -5.43 19.08 -2.27
CA ASP A 311 -4.00 18.94 -1.92
C ASP A 311 -3.58 17.47 -1.90
N VAL A 312 -4.43 16.59 -1.34
CA VAL A 312 -4.20 15.13 -1.37
C VAL A 312 -4.06 14.65 -2.81
N THR A 313 -4.98 15.03 -3.71
CA THR A 313 -4.91 14.66 -5.13
C THR A 313 -3.59 15.12 -5.76
N ARG A 314 -3.15 16.35 -5.47
CA ARG A 314 -1.86 16.89 -5.98
C ARG A 314 -0.66 16.14 -5.42
N ALA A 315 -0.69 15.77 -4.14
CA ALA A 315 0.36 14.97 -3.50
C ALA A 315 0.44 13.57 -4.10
N LEU A 316 -0.70 12.88 -4.27
CA LEU A 316 -0.77 11.56 -4.90
C LEU A 316 -0.20 11.58 -6.32
N LYS A 317 -0.52 12.59 -7.14
CA LYS A 317 0.11 12.76 -8.47
C LYS A 317 1.64 12.89 -8.41
N THR A 318 2.16 13.48 -7.35
CA THR A 318 3.61 13.67 -7.16
C THR A 318 4.27 12.37 -6.72
N ILE A 319 3.69 11.70 -5.72
CA ILE A 319 4.20 10.45 -5.15
C ILE A 319 4.14 9.32 -6.18
N LEU A 320 3.02 9.21 -6.92
CA LEU A 320 2.82 8.15 -7.90
C LEU A 320 3.68 8.29 -9.17
N LYS A 321 4.37 9.43 -9.37
CA LYS A 321 5.45 9.53 -10.38
C LYS A 321 6.69 8.75 -9.97
N GLN A 322 6.89 8.56 -8.67
CA GLN A 322 8.01 7.81 -8.10
C GLN A 322 7.60 6.37 -7.76
N TYR A 323 6.38 5.97 -8.14
CA TYR A 323 5.88 4.63 -7.88
C TYR A 323 6.73 3.61 -8.63
N ARG A 324 7.14 2.58 -7.91
CA ARG A 324 8.12 1.61 -8.36
C ARG A 324 7.46 0.24 -8.35
N LEU A 325 7.14 -0.29 -9.54
CA LEU A 325 6.46 -1.58 -9.71
C LEU A 325 7.23 -2.74 -9.07
N ASP A 326 8.55 -2.59 -8.94
CA ASP A 326 9.47 -3.51 -8.28
C ASP A 326 9.26 -3.64 -6.76
N TYR A 327 8.43 -2.81 -6.12
CA TYR A 327 8.05 -2.95 -4.70
C TYR A 327 6.67 -3.57 -4.49
N LEU A 328 5.96 -3.96 -5.56
CA LEU A 328 4.59 -4.43 -5.45
C LEU A 328 4.50 -5.92 -5.10
N ASP A 329 3.50 -6.23 -4.28
CA ASP A 329 2.97 -7.58 -4.19
C ASP A 329 2.16 -7.89 -5.46
N THR A 330 2.55 -8.97 -6.16
CA THR A 330 1.96 -9.31 -7.46
C THR A 330 0.81 -10.29 -7.37
N GLY A 331 0.55 -10.90 -6.21
CA GLY A 331 -0.46 -11.93 -6.03
C GLY A 331 -1.88 -11.42 -6.30
N ALA A 332 -2.84 -12.33 -6.49
CA ALA A 332 -4.22 -11.98 -6.86
C ALA A 332 -4.88 -11.12 -5.79
N VAL A 333 -4.59 -11.40 -4.53
CA VAL A 333 -5.14 -10.68 -3.39
C VAL A 333 -4.37 -9.38 -3.20
N ALA A 334 -3.08 -9.46 -2.92
CA ALA A 334 -2.27 -8.28 -2.60
C ALA A 334 -2.18 -7.27 -3.78
N GLY A 335 -2.15 -7.75 -5.02
CA GLY A 335 -2.19 -6.89 -6.20
C GLY A 335 -3.51 -6.14 -6.37
N SER A 336 -4.61 -6.67 -5.82
CA SER A 336 -5.95 -6.06 -5.91
C SER A 336 -6.11 -4.81 -5.06
N TYR A 337 -5.29 -4.63 -4.01
CA TYR A 337 -5.28 -3.43 -3.15
C TYR A 337 -5.01 -2.18 -4.00
N ASN A 338 -3.94 -2.24 -4.81
CA ASN A 338 -3.55 -1.15 -5.70
C ASN A 338 -4.64 -0.83 -6.74
N ILE A 339 -5.25 -1.86 -7.32
CA ILE A 339 -6.30 -1.68 -8.34
C ILE A 339 -7.49 -0.93 -7.72
N GLY A 340 -7.97 -1.37 -6.56
CA GLY A 340 -9.09 -0.73 -5.88
C GLY A 340 -8.76 0.69 -5.43
N ALA A 341 -7.56 0.90 -4.87
CA ALA A 341 -7.14 2.21 -4.37
C ALA A 341 -7.02 3.25 -5.49
N PHE A 342 -6.35 2.89 -6.59
CA PHE A 342 -6.16 3.79 -7.72
C PHE A 342 -7.47 4.05 -8.48
N ALA A 343 -8.37 3.05 -8.54
CA ALA A 343 -9.72 3.26 -9.04
C ALA A 343 -10.51 4.24 -8.17
N GLY A 344 -10.43 4.13 -6.84
CA GLY A 344 -11.03 5.11 -5.91
C GLY A 344 -10.52 6.54 -6.12
N ILE A 345 -9.21 6.72 -6.32
CA ILE A 345 -8.63 8.03 -6.65
C ILE A 345 -9.19 8.57 -7.97
N LEU A 346 -9.29 7.72 -9.00
CA LEU A 346 -9.85 8.10 -10.30
C LEU A 346 -11.33 8.43 -10.21
N LEU A 347 -12.10 7.76 -9.35
CA LEU A 347 -13.50 8.07 -9.09
C LEU A 347 -13.67 9.47 -8.48
N ASP A 348 -12.83 9.86 -7.52
CA ASP A 348 -12.83 11.22 -6.99
C ASP A 348 -12.48 12.26 -8.07
N GLN A 349 -11.52 11.95 -8.94
CA GLN A 349 -11.15 12.82 -10.06
C GLN A 349 -12.29 12.97 -11.07
N GLN A 350 -12.97 11.87 -11.42
CA GLN A 350 -14.13 11.90 -12.31
C GLN A 350 -15.30 12.65 -11.69
N ALA A 351 -15.61 12.41 -10.40
CA ALA A 351 -16.67 13.11 -9.70
C ALA A 351 -16.44 14.63 -9.75
N LYS A 352 -15.19 15.06 -9.54
CA LYS A 352 -14.79 16.46 -9.67
C LYS A 352 -14.97 17.00 -11.10
N GLN A 353 -14.58 16.24 -12.12
CA GLN A 353 -14.76 16.64 -13.53
C GLN A 353 -16.23 16.73 -13.92
N GLN A 354 -17.08 15.91 -13.31
CA GLN A 354 -18.53 15.86 -13.55
C GLN A 354 -19.33 16.79 -12.64
N HIS A 355 -18.66 17.53 -11.74
CA HIS A 355 -19.30 18.39 -10.73
C HIS A 355 -20.30 17.65 -9.83
N ILE A 356 -20.04 16.36 -9.53
CA ILE A 356 -20.84 15.55 -8.61
C ILE A 356 -20.08 15.25 -7.32
N SER A 357 -20.80 14.84 -6.28
CA SER A 357 -20.20 14.51 -4.99
C SER A 357 -19.33 13.23 -5.08
N PRO A 358 -18.07 13.25 -4.61
CA PRO A 358 -17.25 12.04 -4.51
C PRO A 358 -17.82 11.03 -3.49
N ASN A 359 -18.77 11.43 -2.63
CA ASN A 359 -19.39 10.50 -1.69
C ASN A 359 -20.32 9.49 -2.37
N ILE A 360 -20.77 9.74 -3.61
CA ILE A 360 -21.70 8.87 -4.33
C ILE A 360 -21.11 7.45 -4.48
N TRP A 361 -19.87 7.34 -4.96
CA TRP A 361 -19.24 6.03 -5.14
C TRP A 361 -18.89 5.38 -3.79
N LYS A 362 -18.52 6.19 -2.78
CA LYS A 362 -18.18 5.73 -1.43
C LYS A 362 -19.39 5.10 -0.73
N GLU A 363 -20.54 5.76 -0.79
CA GLU A 363 -21.79 5.21 -0.28
C GLU A 363 -22.23 3.97 -1.06
N TYR A 364 -22.02 3.95 -2.37
CA TYR A 364 -22.32 2.79 -3.20
C TYR A 364 -21.51 1.57 -2.75
N MET A 365 -20.23 1.73 -2.43
CA MET A 365 -19.41 0.64 -1.89
C MET A 365 -20.01 0.05 -0.61
N GLY A 366 -20.49 0.90 0.30
CA GLY A 366 -21.15 0.45 1.54
C GLY A 366 -22.46 -0.32 1.31
N LYS A 367 -23.26 0.11 0.32
CA LYS A 367 -24.61 -0.41 0.06
C LYS A 367 -24.65 -1.64 -0.85
N HIS A 368 -23.61 -1.87 -1.67
CA HIS A 368 -23.60 -2.93 -2.70
C HIS A 368 -22.41 -3.89 -2.56
N ALA A 369 -22.69 -5.13 -2.13
CA ALA A 369 -21.69 -6.17 -1.90
C ALA A 369 -21.03 -6.71 -3.19
N HIS A 370 -21.70 -6.56 -4.34
CA HIS A 370 -21.30 -7.15 -5.63
C HIS A 370 -20.72 -6.12 -6.61
N THR A 371 -20.12 -5.05 -6.09
CA THR A 371 -19.38 -4.09 -6.92
C THR A 371 -18.13 -3.65 -6.17
N ASN A 372 -17.01 -3.57 -6.89
CA ASN A 372 -15.75 -3.02 -6.39
C ASN A 372 -15.47 -1.65 -7.07
N PRO A 373 -14.49 -0.87 -6.59
CA PRO A 373 -14.19 0.46 -7.14
C PRO A 373 -13.95 0.48 -8.66
N ILE A 374 -13.22 -0.49 -9.21
CA ILE A 374 -12.90 -0.50 -10.65
C ILE A 374 -14.10 -0.92 -11.52
N ASP A 375 -14.96 -1.82 -11.04
CA ASP A 375 -16.24 -2.12 -11.70
C ASP A 375 -17.15 -0.89 -11.74
N TYR A 376 -17.23 -0.16 -10.62
CA TYR A 376 -17.98 1.07 -10.55
C TYR A 376 -17.41 2.11 -11.53
N LEU A 377 -16.09 2.30 -11.54
CA LEU A 377 -15.40 3.21 -12.48
C LEU A 377 -15.64 2.83 -13.95
N ALA A 378 -15.54 1.54 -14.28
CA ALA A 378 -15.79 1.04 -15.64
C ALA A 378 -17.23 1.29 -16.09
N LYS A 379 -18.21 1.06 -15.19
CA LYS A 379 -19.64 1.26 -15.47
C LYS A 379 -19.98 2.73 -15.74
N HIS A 380 -19.38 3.66 -15.00
CA HIS A 380 -19.76 5.08 -15.01
C HIS A 380 -18.90 5.97 -15.92
N THR A 381 -17.90 5.40 -16.61
CA THR A 381 -17.08 6.17 -17.58
C THR A 381 -17.79 6.36 -18.94
N HIS A 382 -18.81 5.55 -19.26
CA HIS A 382 -19.69 5.67 -20.45
C HIS A 382 -18.97 6.05 -21.75
N ALA A 383 -17.86 5.37 -22.08
CA ALA A 383 -17.07 5.68 -23.27
C ALA A 383 -16.60 4.42 -24.00
N LYS A 384 -16.40 4.54 -25.31
CA LYS A 384 -15.81 3.48 -26.14
C LYS A 384 -14.37 3.23 -25.69
N LEU A 385 -14.09 1.99 -25.31
CA LEU A 385 -12.77 1.58 -24.87
C LEU A 385 -11.86 1.33 -26.08
N PRO A 386 -10.57 1.73 -26.03
CA PRO A 386 -9.60 1.35 -27.04
C PRO A 386 -9.32 -0.15 -27.00
N LYS A 387 -8.59 -0.67 -28.00
CA LYS A 387 -8.04 -2.03 -27.91
C LYS A 387 -7.07 -2.11 -26.71
N PRO A 388 -7.12 -3.18 -25.90
CA PRO A 388 -6.20 -3.35 -24.78
C PRO A 388 -4.76 -3.44 -25.29
N LYS A 389 -3.82 -2.81 -24.58
CA LYS A 389 -2.39 -2.95 -24.90
C LYS A 389 -1.96 -4.39 -24.66
N LYS A 390 -1.10 -4.90 -25.56
CA LYS A 390 -0.51 -6.24 -25.43
C LYS A 390 0.21 -6.37 -24.09
N THR A 391 -0.10 -7.44 -23.37
CA THR A 391 0.52 -7.75 -22.09
C THR A 391 1.97 -8.15 -22.26
N MET A 392 2.80 -7.83 -21.25
CA MET A 392 4.16 -8.33 -21.19
C MET A 392 4.19 -9.85 -21.31
N SER A 393 5.21 -10.38 -21.97
CA SER A 393 5.41 -11.82 -22.10
C SER A 393 5.73 -12.46 -20.74
N VAL A 394 5.54 -13.78 -20.65
CA VAL A 394 5.91 -14.56 -19.46
C VAL A 394 7.39 -14.35 -19.09
N LYS A 395 8.28 -14.26 -20.08
CA LYS A 395 9.71 -13.99 -19.87
C LYS A 395 9.94 -12.61 -19.26
N GLN A 396 9.29 -11.58 -19.79
CA GLN A 396 9.37 -10.21 -19.26
C GLN A 396 8.83 -10.14 -17.82
N TYR A 397 7.69 -10.77 -17.56
CA TYR A 397 7.12 -10.81 -16.22
C TYR A 397 8.04 -11.54 -15.23
N LYS A 398 8.58 -12.73 -15.57
CA LYS A 398 9.50 -13.46 -14.68
C LYS A 398 10.76 -12.65 -14.36
N ALA A 399 11.28 -11.90 -15.33
CA ALA A 399 12.40 -10.99 -15.09
C ALA A 399 12.05 -9.88 -14.09
N LEU A 400 10.86 -9.28 -14.22
CA LEU A 400 10.36 -8.27 -13.28
C LEU A 400 10.06 -8.87 -11.91
N GLN A 401 9.46 -10.06 -11.86
CA GLN A 401 9.17 -10.80 -10.65
C GLN A 401 10.46 -11.10 -9.86
N LYS A 402 11.55 -11.47 -10.54
CA LYS A 402 12.86 -11.65 -9.89
C LYS A 402 13.36 -10.35 -9.24
N LYS A 403 13.17 -9.20 -9.90
CA LYS A 403 13.49 -7.89 -9.30
C LYS A 403 12.62 -7.64 -8.06
N ILE A 404 11.32 -7.89 -8.14
CA ILE A 404 10.38 -7.74 -7.02
C ILE A 404 10.82 -8.58 -5.81
N TYR A 405 11.12 -9.86 -6.02
CA TYR A 405 11.61 -10.73 -4.95
C TYR A 405 12.95 -10.24 -4.37
N ALA A 406 13.89 -9.82 -5.22
CA ALA A 406 15.16 -9.27 -4.76
C ALA A 406 14.96 -8.05 -3.84
N TYR A 407 14.01 -7.17 -4.16
CA TYR A 407 13.69 -6.01 -3.31
C TYR A 407 13.02 -6.39 -1.99
N LYS A 408 12.06 -7.32 -2.00
CA LYS A 408 11.41 -7.79 -0.75
C LYS A 408 12.37 -8.47 0.21
N HIS A 409 13.42 -9.07 -0.32
CA HIS A 409 14.46 -9.77 0.45
C HIS A 409 15.76 -8.99 0.55
N LEU A 410 15.76 -7.67 0.28
CA LEU A 410 16.87 -6.82 0.68
C LEU A 410 16.97 -6.88 2.21
N LYS A 411 17.85 -7.76 2.69
CA LYS A 411 18.29 -7.79 4.09
C LYS A 411 18.78 -6.37 4.40
N GLY A 412 18.06 -5.71 5.30
CA GLY A 412 18.47 -4.44 5.88
C GLY A 412 19.61 -4.64 6.85
#